data_AF-A0A412EN41-F1
#
_entry.id   AF-A0A412EN41-F1
#
_cell.length_a   1.000
_cell.length_b   1.000
_cell.length_c   1.000
_cell.angle_alpha   90.00
_cell.angle_beta   90.00
_cell.angle_gamma   90.00
#
_symmetry.space_group_name_H-M   'P 1'
#
loop_
_entity.id
_entity.type
_entity.pdbx_description
1 polymer ?
#
loop_
_entity_poly.entity_id
_entity_poly.type
_entity_poly.pdbx_seq_one_letter_code
_entity_poly.pdbx_strand_id
1 'polypeptide(L)'
;MSNWILLVAGILTYSLAFFLIIVAGFVIRNIKEYKKWIPIIAVIIIIMFVLPNINTNNTQINLLLSRFKVSSEGLAGNNRSSVTIDTLLNNMFLTARGLVGYGDGYAECLNSLYEKKQILTIKTEFINFGILGMLFLYVLPLFYIIKTPHFSKKSLCFVICFWLSLYQRPWLYIVSNYMLLVSGVAYLNTSEPYEKINQNIKKHLSIGRKI
;
A
#
# COMPACT_ATOMS: atom_id res chain seq x y z
N MET A 1 -1.67 4.66 -23.07
CA MET A 1 -0.67 3.57 -23.08
C MET A 1 -1.19 2.46 -22.19
N SER A 2 -1.18 1.21 -22.68
CA SER A 2 -1.59 0.06 -21.86
C SER A 2 -0.44 -0.31 -20.93
N ASN A 3 -0.66 -0.18 -19.62
CA ASN A 3 0.36 -0.40 -18.58
C ASN A 3 0.55 -1.90 -18.30
N TRP A 4 0.91 -2.67 -19.34
CA TRP A 4 1.15 -4.11 -19.26
C TRP A 4 2.28 -4.47 -18.30
N ILE A 5 3.31 -3.63 -18.22
CA ILE A 5 4.45 -3.85 -17.32
C ILE A 5 4.01 -3.83 -15.85
N LEU A 6 3.16 -2.88 -15.45
CA LEU A 6 2.61 -2.82 -14.09
C LEU A 6 1.69 -4.01 -13.79
N LEU A 7 0.94 -4.48 -14.78
CA LEU A 7 0.08 -5.66 -14.64
C LEU A 7 0.92 -6.92 -14.39
N VAL A 8 1.92 -7.17 -15.24
CA VAL A 8 2.81 -8.34 -15.13
C VAL A 8 3.60 -8.30 -13.83
N ALA A 9 4.20 -7.15 -13.50
CA ALA A 9 4.93 -6.98 -12.25
C ALA A 9 4.04 -7.27 -11.04
N GLY A 10 2.79 -6.77 -11.03
CA GLY A 10 1.85 -7.02 -9.96
C GLY A 10 1.44 -8.49 -9.82
N ILE A 11 1.20 -9.21 -10.92
CA ILE A 11 0.90 -10.66 -10.90
C ILE A 11 2.07 -11.43 -10.28
N LEU A 12 3.30 -11.10 -10.67
CA LEU A 12 4.51 -11.76 -10.16
C LEU A 12 4.79 -11.47 -8.67
N THR A 13 4.16 -10.46 -8.06
CA THR A 13 4.28 -10.23 -6.62
C THR A 13 3.50 -11.23 -5.76
N TYR A 14 2.60 -12.02 -6.35
CA TYR A 14 1.67 -12.91 -5.64
C TYR A 14 0.96 -12.23 -4.46
N SER A 15 0.66 -10.93 -4.60
CA SER A 15 0.07 -10.11 -3.54
C SER A 15 -1.44 -10.16 -3.59
N LEU A 16 -2.08 -10.64 -2.50
CA LEU A 16 -3.53 -10.61 -2.35
C LEU A 16 -4.10 -9.20 -2.59
N ALA A 17 -3.45 -8.15 -2.06
CA ALA A 17 -3.89 -6.78 -2.23
C ALA A 17 -3.93 -6.34 -3.70
N PHE A 18 -2.96 -6.76 -4.51
CA PHE A 18 -2.94 -6.47 -5.94
C PHE A 18 -4.11 -7.15 -6.67
N PHE A 19 -4.37 -8.43 -6.38
CA PHE A 19 -5.51 -9.15 -6.94
C PHE A 19 -6.84 -8.48 -6.58
N LEU A 20 -6.99 -8.06 -5.32
CA LEU A 20 -8.19 -7.33 -4.86
C LEU A 20 -8.39 -6.01 -5.61
N ILE A 21 -7.32 -5.25 -5.89
CA ILE A 21 -7.41 -4.00 -6.65
C ILE A 21 -7.81 -4.25 -8.11
N ILE A 22 -7.27 -5.29 -8.75
CA ILE A 22 -7.69 -5.67 -10.11
C ILE A 22 -9.17 -6.02 -10.14
N VAL A 23 -9.62 -6.86 -9.21
CA VAL A 23 -11.03 -7.26 -9.10
C VAL A 23 -11.91 -6.03 -8.87
N ALA A 24 -11.57 -5.19 -7.90
CA ALA A 24 -12.32 -3.97 -7.59
C ALA A 24 -12.39 -3.02 -8.79
N GLY A 25 -11.26 -2.77 -9.47
CA GLY A 25 -11.20 -1.94 -10.66
C GLY A 25 -12.04 -2.49 -11.81
N PHE A 26 -12.07 -3.81 -12.00
CA PHE A 26 -12.92 -4.44 -13.00
C PHE A 26 -14.41 -4.32 -12.64
N VAL A 27 -14.77 -4.57 -11.37
CA VAL A 27 -16.15 -4.47 -10.88
C VAL A 27 -16.68 -3.06 -11.08
N ILE A 28 -15.92 -2.03 -10.68
CA ILE A 28 -16.30 -0.62 -10.87
C ILE A 28 -16.53 -0.31 -12.35
N ARG A 29 -15.66 -0.80 -13.24
CA ARG A 29 -15.76 -0.56 -14.68
C ARG A 29 -16.93 -1.26 -15.35
N ASN A 30 -17.32 -2.44 -14.86
CA ASN A 30 -18.36 -3.28 -15.48
C ASN A 30 -19.61 -3.40 -14.61
N ILE A 31 -19.87 -2.41 -13.73
CA ILE A 31 -20.92 -2.52 -12.71
C ILE A 31 -22.32 -2.73 -13.30
N LYS A 32 -22.54 -2.23 -14.53
CA LYS A 32 -23.81 -2.34 -15.26
C LYS A 32 -23.94 -3.62 -16.10
N GLU A 33 -22.84 -4.37 -16.28
CA GLU A 33 -22.78 -5.53 -17.17
C GLU A 33 -22.52 -6.83 -16.37
N TYR A 34 -23.51 -7.27 -15.60
CA TYR A 34 -23.41 -8.40 -14.66
C TYR A 34 -22.90 -9.72 -15.30
N LYS A 35 -23.14 -9.95 -16.60
CA LYS A 35 -22.64 -11.13 -17.32
C LYS A 35 -21.11 -11.22 -17.36
N LYS A 36 -20.42 -10.07 -17.33
CA LYS A 36 -18.95 -10.00 -17.28
C LYS A 36 -18.38 -10.36 -15.90
N TRP A 37 -19.23 -10.53 -14.88
CA TRP A 37 -18.80 -10.84 -13.51
C TRP A 37 -18.61 -12.34 -13.30
N ILE A 38 -19.30 -13.18 -14.08
CA ILE A 38 -19.26 -14.65 -13.99
C ILE A 38 -17.82 -15.19 -14.00
N PRO A 39 -16.93 -14.86 -14.97
CA PRO A 39 -15.58 -15.38 -14.97
C PRO A 39 -14.75 -14.92 -13.76
N ILE A 40 -15.03 -13.73 -13.21
CA ILE A 40 -14.31 -13.20 -12.05
C ILE A 40 -14.72 -13.90 -10.78
N ILE A 41 -16.03 -14.11 -10.59
CA ILE A 41 -16.54 -14.87 -9.45
C ILE A 41 -15.96 -16.28 -9.49
N ALA A 42 -15.90 -16.91 -10.67
CA ALA A 42 -15.26 -18.22 -10.83
C ALA A 42 -13.77 -18.19 -10.43
N VAL A 43 -13.00 -17.19 -10.87
CA VAL A 43 -11.58 -17.03 -10.48
C VAL A 43 -11.42 -16.81 -8.98
N ILE A 44 -12.25 -15.96 -8.36
CA ILE A 44 -12.22 -15.73 -6.91
C ILE A 44 -12.53 -17.02 -6.15
N ILE A 45 -13.53 -17.79 -6.59
CA ILE A 45 -13.88 -19.07 -5.97
C ILE A 45 -12.70 -20.04 -6.06
N ILE A 46 -12.06 -20.15 -7.23
CA ILE A 46 -10.87 -20.99 -7.40
C ILE A 46 -9.75 -20.55 -6.45
N ILE A 47 -9.48 -19.24 -6.37
CA ILE A 47 -8.41 -18.71 -5.52
C ILE A 47 -8.70 -18.92 -4.02
N MET A 48 -9.94 -18.75 -3.58
CA MET A 48 -10.30 -18.80 -2.16
C MET A 48 -10.60 -20.21 -1.65
N PHE A 49 -11.12 -21.10 -2.49
CA PHE A 49 -11.61 -22.42 -2.07
C PHE A 49 -10.86 -23.60 -2.68
N VAL A 50 -10.29 -23.45 -3.88
CA VAL A 50 -9.60 -24.57 -4.55
C VAL A 50 -8.10 -24.51 -4.26
N LEU A 51 -7.44 -23.37 -4.53
CA LEU A 51 -6.00 -23.21 -4.38
C LEU A 51 -5.46 -23.52 -2.97
N PRO A 52 -6.09 -23.09 -1.85
CA PRO A 52 -5.54 -23.33 -0.52
C PRO A 52 -5.58 -24.80 -0.09
N ASN A 53 -6.36 -25.63 -0.78
CA ASN A 53 -6.52 -27.06 -0.49
C ASN A 53 -5.55 -27.94 -1.30
N ILE A 54 -4.79 -27.36 -2.23
CA ILE A 54 -3.77 -28.08 -3.00
C ILE A 54 -2.51 -28.19 -2.13
N ASN A 55 -2.14 -29.41 -1.77
CA ASN A 55 -0.84 -29.67 -1.16
C ASN A 55 0.17 -30.00 -2.26
N THR A 56 0.97 -29.01 -2.62
CA THR A 56 2.12 -29.23 -3.50
C THR A 56 3.25 -29.78 -2.63
N ASN A 57 4.00 -30.80 -3.06
CA ASN A 57 5.13 -31.36 -2.29
C ASN A 57 6.31 -30.38 -2.10
N ASN A 58 6.08 -29.07 -2.26
CA ASN A 58 7.02 -27.99 -2.09
C ASN A 58 6.51 -27.02 -1.01
N THR A 59 7.27 -26.92 0.09
CA THR A 59 6.95 -26.07 1.24
C THR A 59 6.76 -24.60 0.88
N GLN A 60 7.51 -24.07 -0.09
CA GLN A 60 7.43 -22.66 -0.50
C GLN A 60 6.14 -22.36 -1.26
N ILE A 61 5.73 -23.27 -2.13
CA ILE A 61 4.47 -23.14 -2.87
C ILE A 61 3.28 -23.26 -1.92
N ASN A 62 3.34 -24.20 -0.97
CA ASN A 62 2.31 -24.31 0.07
C ASN A 62 2.21 -23.07 0.95
N LEU A 63 3.34 -22.45 1.30
CA LEU A 63 3.38 -21.16 2.00
C LEU A 63 2.67 -20.06 1.19
N LEU A 64 2.88 -19.99 -0.13
CA LEU A 64 2.17 -19.04 -0.99
C LEU A 64 0.66 -19.31 -1.05
N LEU A 65 0.26 -20.58 -1.22
CA LEU A 65 -1.15 -20.99 -1.27
C LEU A 65 -1.87 -20.74 0.06
N SER A 66 -1.17 -20.92 1.19
CA SER A 66 -1.72 -20.68 2.52
C SER A 66 -2.12 -19.22 2.76
N ARG A 67 -1.57 -18.25 2.01
CA ARG A 67 -1.95 -16.82 2.13
C ARG A 67 -3.40 -16.56 1.73
N PHE A 68 -4.00 -17.44 0.94
CA PHE A 68 -5.39 -17.35 0.50
C PHE A 68 -6.37 -18.15 1.39
N LYS A 69 -5.86 -18.91 2.37
CA LYS A 69 -6.68 -19.71 3.27
C LYS A 69 -7.51 -18.80 4.17
N VAL A 70 -8.81 -19.09 4.29
CA VAL A 70 -9.69 -18.43 5.27
C VAL A 70 -9.83 -19.36 6.48
N SER A 71 -9.59 -18.83 7.67
CA SER A 71 -9.72 -19.52 8.96
C SER A 71 -10.83 -18.87 9.80
N SER A 72 -11.15 -19.47 10.95
CA SER A 72 -12.09 -18.91 11.92
C SER A 72 -11.67 -17.54 12.46
N GLU A 73 -10.38 -17.21 12.44
CA GLU A 73 -9.82 -15.91 12.83
C GLU A 73 -9.72 -14.92 11.65
N GLY A 74 -10.23 -15.32 10.47
CA GLY A 74 -10.19 -14.52 9.24
C GLY A 74 -9.18 -15.02 8.22
N LEU A 75 -8.82 -14.14 7.29
CA LEU A 75 -7.97 -14.46 6.14
C LEU A 75 -6.51 -14.65 6.60
N ALA A 76 -5.91 -15.81 6.33
CA ALA A 76 -4.58 -16.18 6.83
C ALA A 76 -3.46 -15.22 6.37
N GLY A 77 -3.64 -14.57 5.21
CA GLY A 77 -2.79 -13.47 4.74
C GLY A 77 -2.90 -12.16 5.53
N ASN A 78 -3.77 -12.07 6.54
CA ASN A 78 -3.81 -10.92 7.45
C ASN A 78 -2.64 -10.97 8.44
N ASN A 79 -1.54 -10.33 8.08
CA ASN A 79 -0.32 -10.25 8.88
C ASN A 79 -0.13 -8.87 9.52
N ARG A 80 -1.22 -8.24 9.95
CA ARG A 80 -1.20 -6.84 10.44
C ARG A 80 -1.11 -6.71 11.95
N SER A 81 -1.26 -7.80 12.69
CA SER A 81 -1.19 -7.80 14.16
C SER A 81 -0.93 -9.19 14.70
N SER A 82 -0.48 -9.24 15.94
CA SER A 82 -0.54 -10.40 16.83
C SER A 82 -0.69 -9.94 18.27
N VAL A 83 -1.11 -10.87 19.13
CA VAL A 83 -1.19 -10.64 20.58
C VAL A 83 0.15 -10.18 21.14
N THR A 84 1.26 -10.76 20.68
CA THR A 84 2.62 -10.40 21.13
C THR A 84 2.94 -8.95 20.81
N ILE A 85 2.74 -8.53 19.56
CA ILE A 85 3.01 -7.15 19.10
C ILE A 85 2.08 -6.16 19.80
N ASP A 86 0.80 -6.49 19.92
CA ASP A 86 -0.19 -5.63 20.55
C ASP A 86 0.08 -5.41 22.04
N THR A 87 0.43 -6.49 22.75
CA THR A 87 0.76 -6.42 24.18
C THR A 87 2.05 -5.62 24.40
N LEU A 88 3.08 -5.88 23.60
CA LEU A 88 4.34 -5.16 23.67
C LEU A 88 4.14 -3.67 23.41
N LEU A 89 3.41 -3.31 22.35
CA LEU A 89 3.15 -1.93 21.99
C LEU A 89 2.42 -1.18 23.11
N ASN A 90 1.37 -1.79 23.68
CA ASN A 90 0.61 -1.20 24.78
C ASN A 90 1.49 -0.97 26.02
N ASN A 91 2.29 -1.98 26.40
CA ASN A 91 3.20 -1.85 27.54
C ASN A 91 4.31 -0.83 27.27
N MET A 92 4.82 -0.75 26.05
CA MET A 92 5.85 0.20 25.66
C MET A 92 5.40 1.65 25.90
N PHE A 93 4.17 2.01 25.52
CA PHE A 93 3.65 3.35 25.71
C PHE A 93 3.48 3.78 27.17
N LEU A 94 3.45 2.82 28.10
CA LEU A 94 3.42 3.08 29.54
C LEU A 94 4.82 3.33 30.14
N THR A 95 5.88 3.26 29.32
CA THR A 95 7.27 3.43 29.74
C THR A 95 7.98 4.53 28.94
N ALA A 96 9.19 4.92 29.35
CA ALA A 96 10.03 5.84 28.58
C ALA A 96 10.32 5.36 27.15
N ARG A 97 10.22 4.04 26.90
CA ARG A 97 10.36 3.46 25.55
C ARG A 97 9.25 3.90 24.60
N GLY A 98 8.10 4.35 25.11
CA GLY A 98 7.05 4.93 24.27
C GLY A 98 7.52 6.12 23.43
N LEU A 99 8.49 6.90 23.93
CA LEU A 99 9.02 8.06 23.22
C LEU A 99 10.06 7.70 22.16
N VAL A 100 11.01 6.82 22.49
CA VAL A 100 12.21 6.57 21.67
C VAL A 100 12.25 5.19 21.01
N GLY A 101 11.36 4.28 21.41
CA GLY A 101 11.32 2.90 20.93
C GLY A 101 12.41 2.00 21.53
N TYR A 102 12.47 0.79 20.98
CA TYR A 102 13.46 -0.23 21.34
C TYR A 102 14.70 -0.23 20.45
N GLY A 103 14.67 0.50 19.34
CA GLY A 103 15.71 0.51 18.32
C GLY A 103 15.28 -0.23 17.05
N ASP A 104 15.92 0.13 15.93
CA ASP A 104 15.64 -0.48 14.62
C ASP A 104 15.91 -2.00 14.64
N GLY A 105 15.04 -2.77 14.01
CA GLY A 105 15.14 -4.23 13.95
C GLY A 105 14.61 -5.00 15.17
N TYR A 106 14.17 -4.32 16.24
CA TYR A 106 13.68 -5.02 17.45
C TYR A 106 12.39 -5.79 17.18
N ALA A 107 11.40 -5.15 16.54
CA ALA A 107 10.13 -5.78 16.20
C ALA A 107 10.33 -6.94 15.21
N GLU A 108 11.29 -6.84 14.30
CA GLU A 108 11.67 -7.87 13.35
C GLU A 108 12.26 -9.10 14.05
N CYS A 109 13.17 -8.87 14.99
CA CYS A 109 13.76 -9.93 15.81
C CYS A 109 12.68 -10.66 16.61
N LEU A 110 11.80 -9.90 17.27
CA LEU A 110 10.67 -10.44 18.03
C LEU A 110 9.73 -11.26 17.15
N ASN A 111 9.38 -10.74 15.96
CA ASN A 111 8.59 -11.46 14.97
C ASN A 111 9.25 -12.77 14.54
N SER A 112 10.57 -12.78 14.31
CA SER A 112 11.28 -13.99 13.92
C SER A 112 11.33 -15.05 15.02
N LEU A 113 11.30 -14.65 16.29
CA LEU A 113 11.43 -15.56 17.43
C LEU A 113 10.09 -16.13 17.89
N TYR A 114 9.03 -15.31 17.86
CA TYR A 114 7.77 -15.63 18.53
C TYR A 114 6.57 -15.73 17.59
N GLU A 115 6.69 -15.30 16.33
CA GLU A 115 5.58 -15.29 15.39
C GLU A 115 5.76 -16.31 14.27
N LYS A 116 4.68 -17.02 13.95
CA LYS A 116 4.65 -17.96 12.82
C LYS A 116 4.62 -17.25 11.46
N LYS A 117 4.38 -15.94 11.46
CA LYS A 117 4.21 -15.11 10.27
C LYS A 117 4.88 -13.75 10.50
N GLN A 118 5.52 -13.21 9.47
CA GLN A 118 6.11 -11.88 9.54
C GLN A 118 5.01 -10.83 9.65
N ILE A 119 4.98 -10.10 10.77
CA ILE A 119 4.03 -9.02 11.00
C ILE A 119 4.59 -7.74 10.41
N LEU A 120 3.86 -7.19 9.45
CA LEU A 120 4.24 -5.99 8.71
C LEU A 120 3.11 -4.99 8.87
N THR A 121 3.25 -4.07 9.83
CA THR A 121 2.32 -2.96 10.04
C THR A 121 3.04 -1.76 10.66
N ILE A 122 2.42 -0.58 10.65
CA ILE A 122 2.90 0.61 11.34
C ILE A 122 3.19 0.37 12.84
N LYS A 123 2.58 -0.63 13.47
CA LYS A 123 2.84 -0.98 14.89
C LYS A 123 4.29 -1.39 15.13
N THR A 124 4.92 -2.08 14.17
CA THR A 124 6.33 -2.49 14.31
C THR A 124 7.25 -1.27 14.29
N GLU A 125 6.89 -0.24 13.52
CA GLU A 125 7.61 1.04 13.45
C GLU A 125 7.50 1.83 14.74
N PHE A 126 6.31 1.85 15.37
CA PHE A 126 6.17 2.42 16.71
C PHE A 126 7.03 1.68 17.74
N ILE A 127 7.10 0.35 17.68
CA ILE A 127 7.95 -0.45 18.58
C ILE A 127 9.43 -0.11 18.37
N ASN A 128 9.88 0.00 17.12
CA ASN A 128 11.28 0.28 16.80
C ASN A 128 11.68 1.71 17.17
N PHE A 129 10.86 2.70 16.83
CA PHE A 129 11.25 4.11 16.82
C PHE A 129 10.54 5.00 17.86
N GLY A 130 9.47 4.53 18.48
CA GLY A 130 8.66 5.29 19.43
C GLY A 130 8.00 6.53 18.80
N ILE A 131 7.30 7.33 19.62
CA ILE A 131 6.56 8.51 19.14
C ILE A 131 7.48 9.54 18.49
N LEU A 132 8.67 9.79 19.05
CA LEU A 132 9.59 10.79 18.52
C LEU A 132 10.17 10.35 17.18
N GLY A 133 10.63 9.11 17.06
CA GLY A 133 11.12 8.59 15.79
C GLY A 133 10.02 8.59 14.74
N MET A 134 8.79 8.20 15.11
CA MET A 134 7.63 8.33 14.23
C MET A 134 7.37 9.78 13.82
N LEU A 135 7.49 10.76 14.72
CA LEU A 135 7.33 12.17 14.38
C LEU A 135 8.36 12.63 13.33
N PHE A 136 9.64 12.33 13.57
CA PHE A 136 10.75 12.74 12.69
C PHE A 136 10.69 12.08 11.32
N LEU A 137 10.39 10.79 11.30
CA LEU A 137 10.34 10.01 10.08
C LEU A 137 9.03 10.29 9.32
N TYR A 138 7.88 10.29 9.98
CA TYR A 138 6.60 10.30 9.30
C TYR A 138 6.02 11.71 9.14
N VAL A 139 5.95 12.46 10.24
CA VAL A 139 5.16 13.69 10.29
C VAL A 139 5.91 14.87 9.69
N LEU A 140 7.21 15.03 9.97
CA LEU A 140 7.97 16.17 9.45
C LEU A 140 8.08 16.16 7.91
N PRO A 141 8.42 15.05 7.24
CA PRO A 141 8.47 15.03 5.77
C PRO A 141 7.10 15.26 5.14
N LEU A 142 6.03 14.75 5.77
CA LEU A 142 4.66 15.02 5.34
C LEU A 142 4.35 16.51 5.39
N PHE A 143 4.69 17.16 6.51
CA PHE A 143 4.46 18.59 6.68
C PHE A 143 5.24 19.40 5.65
N TYR A 144 6.51 19.05 5.40
CA TYR A 144 7.33 19.68 4.37
C TYR A 144 6.68 19.58 2.97
N ILE A 145 6.21 18.39 2.60
CA ILE A 145 5.58 18.16 1.29
C ILE A 145 4.32 19.00 1.11
N ILE A 146 3.45 19.04 2.12
CA ILE A 146 2.19 19.81 2.06
C ILE A 146 2.47 21.32 1.95
N LYS A 147 3.59 21.80 2.51
CA LYS A 147 4.02 23.20 2.43
C LYS A 147 4.71 23.56 1.12
N THR A 148 4.91 22.61 0.21
CA THR A 148 5.52 22.88 -1.10
C THR A 148 4.66 23.86 -1.92
N PRO A 149 5.26 24.86 -2.59
CA PRO A 149 4.54 25.72 -3.52
C PRO A 149 3.78 24.90 -4.57
N HIS A 150 2.60 25.39 -4.97
CA HIS A 150 1.74 24.76 -5.98
C HIS A 150 1.25 23.34 -5.63
N PHE A 151 1.14 23.02 -4.33
CA PHE A 151 0.59 21.73 -3.89
C PHE A 151 -0.85 21.54 -4.40
N SER A 152 -1.01 20.63 -5.36
CA SER A 152 -2.28 20.40 -6.04
C SER A 152 -3.19 19.40 -5.32
N LYS A 153 -4.48 19.37 -5.68
CA LYS A 153 -5.41 18.31 -5.24
C LYS A 153 -4.96 16.91 -5.70
N LYS A 154 -4.32 16.82 -6.87
CA LYS A 154 -3.76 15.55 -7.37
C LYS A 154 -2.61 15.09 -6.46
N SER A 155 -1.73 16.01 -6.05
CA SER A 155 -0.64 15.75 -5.12
C SER A 155 -1.15 15.35 -3.73
N LEU A 156 -2.21 15.99 -3.23
CA LEU A 156 -2.87 15.57 -1.98
C LEU A 156 -3.38 14.12 -2.06
N CYS A 157 -4.08 13.77 -3.15
CA CYS A 157 -4.57 12.41 -3.37
C CYS A 157 -3.42 11.40 -3.41
N PHE A 158 -2.33 11.72 -4.12
CA PHE A 158 -1.13 10.90 -4.17
C PHE A 158 -0.50 10.71 -2.79
N VAL A 159 -0.35 11.78 -2.00
CA VAL A 159 0.17 11.73 -0.62
C VAL A 159 -0.72 10.83 0.24
N ILE A 160 -2.05 10.99 0.21
CA ILE A 160 -2.97 10.13 0.97
C ILE A 160 -2.79 8.65 0.58
N CYS A 161 -2.72 8.35 -0.72
CA CYS A 161 -2.48 6.97 -1.19
C CYS A 161 -1.14 6.41 -0.71
N PHE A 162 -0.10 7.24 -0.66
CA PHE A 162 1.20 6.86 -0.11
C PHE A 162 1.10 6.53 1.39
N TRP A 163 0.38 7.34 2.17
CA TRP A 163 0.13 7.09 3.60
C TRP A 163 -0.72 5.86 3.89
N LEU A 164 -1.74 5.59 3.08
CA LEU A 164 -2.50 4.34 3.18
C LEU A 164 -1.62 3.13 2.86
N SER A 165 -0.65 3.30 1.95
CA SER A 165 0.33 2.25 1.63
C SER A 165 1.30 2.03 2.80
N LEU A 166 1.67 3.08 3.55
CA LEU A 166 2.49 3.00 4.76
C LEU A 166 1.86 2.11 5.84
N TYR A 167 0.55 2.22 6.04
CA TYR A 167 -0.15 1.35 7.00
C TYR A 167 0.05 -0.15 6.70
N GLN A 168 0.18 -0.49 5.41
CA GLN A 168 0.31 -1.88 4.93
C GLN A 168 1.76 -2.34 4.71
N ARG A 169 2.74 -1.44 4.68
CA ARG A 169 4.16 -1.77 4.46
C ARG A 169 5.00 -0.85 5.36
N PRO A 170 5.25 -1.25 6.62
CA PRO A 170 6.36 -0.68 7.36
C PRO A 170 7.65 -0.97 6.56
N TRP A 171 8.67 -0.13 6.68
CA TRP A 171 9.92 -0.07 5.90
C TRP A 171 9.89 0.88 4.71
N LEU A 172 8.96 1.81 4.70
CA LEU A 172 8.94 2.88 3.70
C LEU A 172 9.95 4.00 3.99
N TYR A 173 10.72 3.89 5.07
CA TYR A 173 11.85 4.77 5.42
C TYR A 173 13.13 4.43 4.69
N ILE A 174 13.01 3.68 3.61
CA ILE A 174 14.09 3.51 2.64
C ILE A 174 14.08 4.74 1.73
N VAL A 175 15.27 5.29 1.49
CA VAL A 175 15.51 6.48 0.66
C VAL A 175 14.74 6.44 -0.66
N SER A 176 14.62 5.26 -1.28
CA SER A 176 13.88 5.06 -2.54
C SER A 176 12.41 5.45 -2.46
N ASN A 177 11.73 5.16 -1.34
CA ASN A 177 10.31 5.46 -1.19
C ASN A 177 10.06 6.94 -0.90
N TYR A 178 10.95 7.59 -0.15
CA TYR A 178 10.93 9.05 -0.02
C TYR A 178 11.20 9.76 -1.33
N MET A 179 12.17 9.28 -2.11
CA MET A 179 12.43 9.78 -3.46
C MET A 179 11.18 9.67 -4.33
N LEU A 180 10.46 8.55 -4.27
CA LEU A 180 9.20 8.36 -4.98
C LEU A 180 8.11 9.35 -4.53
N LEU A 181 8.00 9.59 -3.23
CA LEU A 181 7.05 10.56 -2.67
C LEU A 181 7.35 11.99 -3.14
N VAL A 182 8.59 12.43 -2.96
CA VAL A 182 9.02 13.80 -3.31
C VAL A 182 8.97 14.03 -4.81
N SER A 183 9.50 13.10 -5.61
CA SER A 183 9.48 13.19 -7.08
C SER A 183 8.06 13.12 -7.65
N GLY A 184 7.20 12.25 -7.10
CA GLY A 184 5.81 12.15 -7.50
C GLY A 184 5.05 13.44 -7.27
N VAL A 185 5.22 14.08 -6.10
CA VAL A 185 4.61 15.38 -5.82
C VAL A 185 5.18 16.49 -6.70
N ALA A 186 6.50 16.54 -6.90
CA ALA A 186 7.14 17.53 -7.76
C ALA A 186 6.65 17.43 -9.22
N TYR A 187 6.50 16.21 -9.74
CA TYR A 187 5.97 15.96 -11.09
C TYR A 187 4.50 16.40 -11.22
N LEU A 188 3.66 16.09 -10.22
CA LEU A 188 2.25 16.47 -10.24
C LEU A 188 2.05 18.00 -10.13
N ASN A 189 2.88 18.67 -9.32
CA ASN A 189 2.82 20.12 -9.17
C ASN A 189 3.36 20.88 -10.39
N THR A 190 4.31 20.31 -11.14
CA THR A 190 4.83 20.91 -12.38
C THR A 190 3.91 20.68 -13.57
N SER A 191 3.27 19.51 -13.68
CA SER A 191 2.41 19.18 -14.82
C SER A 191 1.08 19.94 -14.86
N GLU A 192 0.48 20.27 -13.70
CA GLU A 192 -0.83 20.94 -13.67
C GLU A 192 -0.83 22.37 -14.29
N PRO A 193 0.16 23.25 -14.03
CA PRO A 193 0.29 24.52 -14.73
C PRO A 193 0.37 24.38 -16.25
N TYR A 194 1.18 23.43 -16.76
CA TYR A 194 1.33 23.21 -18.20
C TYR A 194 0.05 22.67 -18.85
N GLU A 195 -0.69 21.77 -18.18
CA GLU A 195 -1.99 21.29 -18.67
C GLU A 195 -3.00 22.44 -18.84
N LYS A 196 -3.07 23.36 -17.87
CA LYS A 196 -3.97 24.52 -17.92
C LYS A 196 -3.59 25.48 -19.05
N ILE A 197 -2.30 25.74 -19.25
CA ILE A 197 -1.80 26.59 -20.35
C ILE A 197 -2.18 25.96 -21.70
N ASN A 198 -1.91 24.67 -21.89
CA ASN A 198 -2.23 23.96 -23.13
C ASN A 198 -3.74 23.91 -23.42
N GLN A 199 -4.58 23.76 -22.40
CA GLN A 199 -6.04 23.83 -22.55
C GLN A 199 -6.50 25.23 -22.98
N ASN A 200 -5.94 26.29 -22.40
CA ASN A 200 -6.25 27.67 -22.78
C ASN A 200 -5.82 27.96 -24.23
N ILE A 201 -4.62 27.56 -24.64
CA ILE A 201 -4.14 27.71 -26.02
C ILE A 201 -5.07 26.98 -27.01
N LYS A 202 -5.45 25.73 -26.73
CA LYS A 202 -6.40 24.98 -27.55
C LYS A 202 -7.76 25.66 -27.65
N LYS A 203 -8.26 26.22 -26.54
CA LYS A 203 -9.52 26.98 -26.53
C LYS A 203 -9.44 28.20 -27.44
N HIS A 204 -8.37 29.00 -27.36
CA HIS A 204 -8.18 30.16 -28.24
C HIS A 204 -8.02 29.78 -29.72
N LEU A 205 -7.24 28.75 -30.04
CA LEU A 205 -7.09 28.25 -31.42
C LEU A 205 -8.39 27.69 -32.00
N SER A 206 -9.26 27.11 -31.17
CA SER A 206 -10.57 26.60 -31.62
C SER A 206 -11.59 27.71 -31.91
N ILE A 207 -11.43 28.88 -31.27
CA ILE A 207 -12.25 30.08 -31.51
C ILE A 207 -11.81 30.77 -32.81
N GLY A 208 -10.49 30.87 -33.04
CA GLY A 208 -9.95 31.49 -34.26
C GLY A 208 -10.18 30.70 -35.57
N ARG A 209 -10.56 29.41 -35.49
CA ARG A 209 -10.95 28.60 -36.66
C ARG A 209 -12.44 28.68 -37.01
N LYS A 210 -13.25 29.39 -36.22
CA LYS A 210 -14.70 29.56 -36.45
C LYS A 210 -15.08 30.92 -37.05
N ILE A 211 -14.09 31.71 -37.46
CA ILE A 211 -14.24 33.00 -38.16
C ILE A 211 -13.72 32.78 -39.58
#